data_AF-A0A1H9S4C7-F1
#
_entry.id   AF-A0A1H9S4C7-F1
#
_cell.length_a   1.000
_cell.length_b   1.000
_cell.length_c   1.000
_cell.angle_alpha   90.00
_cell.angle_beta   90.00
_cell.angle_gamma   90.00
#
_symmetry.space_group_name_H-M   'P 1'
#
loop_
_entity.id
_entity.type
_entity.pdbx_description
1 polymer ?
#
loop_
_entity_poly.entity_id
_entity_poly.type
_entity_poly.pdbx_seq_one_letter_code
_entity_poly.pdbx_strand_id
1 'polypeptide(L)'
;MTDLFPPALPVLTAMSRTADGRGWLAGLPTLVEQMRERWQLRLHAPFHGGSCSWAAPAELPDGTRAVLKLTWPHPEARTEGAALDPAFDPWPLLEQIDAPFAHADPHRVLRHRTALLAEALGEDADRIRAWSVARHVEYALWSVDEDESLDHSITLLRQARILADLAGL
;
A
#
# COMPACT_ATOMS: atom_id res chain seq x y z
N MET A 1 -13.66 8.13 27.77
CA MET A 1 -12.90 7.23 26.87
C MET A 1 -13.59 7.24 25.52
N THR A 2 -12.82 7.42 24.45
CA THR A 2 -13.34 7.30 23.09
C THR A 2 -13.71 5.85 22.81
N ASP A 3 -14.90 5.58 22.26
CA ASP A 3 -15.27 4.25 21.83
C ASP A 3 -14.51 3.89 20.53
N LEU A 4 -13.65 2.87 20.61
CA LEU A 4 -12.80 2.41 19.50
C LEU A 4 -13.43 1.26 18.71
N PHE A 5 -14.52 0.67 19.20
CA PHE A 5 -15.22 -0.42 18.54
C PHE A 5 -16.74 -0.21 18.51
N PRO A 6 -17.24 0.92 17.96
CA PRO A 6 -18.68 1.08 17.77
C PRO A 6 -19.27 -0.10 16.97
N PRO A 7 -20.39 -0.70 17.41
CA PRO A 7 -20.95 -1.89 16.75
C PRO A 7 -21.41 -1.63 15.31
N ALA A 8 -21.63 -0.36 14.95
CA ALA A 8 -22.01 0.06 13.61
C ALA A 8 -20.84 0.10 12.61
N LEU A 9 -19.60 -0.19 13.02
CA LEU A 9 -18.45 -0.18 12.11
C LEU A 9 -18.60 -1.28 11.02
N PRO A 10 -18.58 -0.92 9.73
CA PRO A 10 -18.59 -1.81 8.58
C PRO A 10 -17.55 -2.92 8.65
N VAL A 11 -16.32 -2.64 9.10
CA VAL A 11 -15.28 -3.67 9.22
C VAL A 11 -15.69 -4.80 10.18
N LEU A 12 -16.41 -4.51 11.27
CA LEU A 12 -16.90 -5.54 12.19
C LEU A 12 -17.96 -6.42 11.51
N THR A 13 -18.84 -5.80 10.73
CA THR A 13 -19.87 -6.51 9.97
C THR A 13 -19.23 -7.36 8.85
N ALA A 14 -18.30 -6.79 8.09
CA ALA A 14 -17.64 -7.48 6.99
C ALA A 14 -16.84 -8.68 7.48
N MET A 15 -16.04 -8.50 8.54
CA MET A 15 -15.15 -9.54 9.03
C MET A 15 -15.85 -10.61 9.89
N SER A 16 -17.02 -10.32 10.46
CA SER A 16 -17.78 -11.34 11.19
C SER A 16 -18.36 -12.46 10.30
N ARG A 17 -18.38 -12.28 8.96
CA ARG A 17 -18.97 -13.23 8.01
C ARG A 17 -18.19 -14.54 7.92
N THR A 18 -16.87 -14.51 8.08
CA THR A 18 -16.00 -15.69 7.96
C THR A 18 -15.46 -16.14 9.33
N ALA A 19 -15.06 -17.41 9.43
CA ALA A 19 -14.44 -17.92 10.66
C ALA A 19 -13.13 -17.20 10.98
N ASP A 20 -12.28 -17.02 9.96
CA ASP A 20 -10.99 -16.35 10.10
C ASP A 20 -11.14 -14.87 10.46
N GLY A 21 -12.12 -14.18 9.86
CA GLY A 21 -12.42 -12.79 10.20
C GLY A 21 -12.93 -12.63 11.63
N ARG A 22 -13.78 -13.55 12.12
CA ARG A 22 -14.19 -13.59 13.54
C ARG A 22 -13.00 -13.83 14.47
N GLY A 23 -12.08 -14.73 14.09
CA GLY A 23 -10.84 -14.98 14.83
C GLY A 23 -9.98 -13.74 14.96
N TRP A 24 -9.81 -12.99 13.87
CA TRP A 24 -9.09 -11.71 13.88
C TRP A 24 -9.78 -10.64 14.72
N LEU A 25 -11.11 -10.47 14.57
CA LEU A 25 -11.88 -9.52 15.37
C LEU A 25 -11.76 -9.77 16.88
N ALA A 26 -11.67 -11.02 17.31
CA ALA A 26 -11.48 -11.38 18.71
C ALA A 26 -10.12 -10.90 19.27
N GLY A 27 -9.08 -10.86 18.44
CA GLY A 27 -7.74 -10.37 18.82
C GLY A 27 -7.51 -8.87 18.58
N LEU A 28 -8.37 -8.22 17.79
CA LEU A 28 -8.20 -6.84 17.36
C LEU A 28 -8.07 -5.83 18.52
N PRO A 29 -8.89 -5.87 19.59
CA PRO A 29 -8.74 -4.95 20.73
C PRO A 29 -7.36 -5.04 21.40
N THR A 30 -6.84 -6.25 21.56
CA THR A 30 -5.50 -6.48 22.12
C THR A 30 -4.42 -5.91 21.21
N LEU A 31 -4.54 -6.10 19.90
CA LEU A 31 -3.58 -5.55 18.94
C LEU A 31 -3.59 -4.02 18.91
N VAL A 32 -4.78 -3.40 19.00
CA VAL A 32 -4.90 -1.93 19.12
C VAL A 32 -4.19 -1.42 20.37
N GLU A 33 -4.36 -2.08 21.51
CA GLU A 33 -3.67 -1.67 22.75
C GLU A 33 -2.15 -1.87 22.64
N GLN A 34 -1.69 -3.00 22.11
CA GLN A 34 -0.27 -3.25 21.89
C GLN A 34 0.39 -2.18 21.03
N MET A 35 -0.26 -1.75 19.93
CA MET A 35 0.28 -0.69 19.07
C MET A 35 0.19 0.68 19.74
N ARG A 36 -0.87 0.94 20.50
CA ARG A 36 -1.00 2.17 21.30
C ARG A 36 0.14 2.30 22.30
N GLU A 37 0.41 1.25 23.07
CA GLU A 37 1.47 1.24 24.07
C GLU A 37 2.85 1.34 23.42
N ARG A 38 3.10 0.52 22.39
CA ARG A 38 4.39 0.45 21.68
C ARG A 38 4.80 1.80 21.08
N TRP A 39 3.86 2.50 20.47
CA TRP A 39 4.11 3.76 19.77
C TRP A 39 3.62 4.98 20.54
N GLN A 40 3.16 4.79 21.79
CA GLN A 40 2.65 5.83 22.68
C GLN A 40 1.57 6.70 22.01
N LEU A 41 0.67 6.07 21.25
CA LEU A 41 -0.32 6.76 20.45
C LEU A 41 -1.48 7.30 21.31
N ARG A 42 -1.92 8.51 21.00
CA ARG A 42 -3.23 9.01 21.41
C ARG A 42 -4.26 8.70 20.33
N LEU A 43 -5.07 7.67 20.53
CA LEU A 43 -6.09 7.24 19.56
C LEU A 43 -7.41 8.01 19.70
N HIS A 44 -8.01 8.32 18.55
CA HIS A 44 -9.31 8.97 18.43
C HIS A 44 -10.36 8.01 17.86
N ALA A 45 -11.58 8.52 17.64
CA ALA A 45 -12.68 7.69 17.14
C ALA A 45 -12.31 7.11 15.76
N PRO A 46 -12.56 5.81 15.54
CA PRO A 46 -12.17 5.15 14.31
C PRO A 46 -12.94 5.72 13.11
N PHE A 47 -12.35 5.61 11.93
CA PHE A 47 -13.06 5.91 10.70
C PHE A 47 -14.19 4.91 10.48
N HIS A 48 -15.31 5.38 9.92
CA HIS A 48 -16.46 4.52 9.61
C HIS A 48 -16.13 3.50 8.48
N GLY A 49 -15.11 3.71 7.65
CA GLY A 49 -14.86 2.81 6.49
C GLY A 49 -14.33 1.41 6.85
N GLY A 50 -13.92 0.69 5.79
CA GLY A 50 -13.15 -0.55 5.88
C GLY A 50 -13.96 -1.83 5.63
N SER A 51 -13.40 -2.72 4.80
CA SER A 51 -13.90 -4.08 4.55
C SER A 51 -13.04 -5.14 5.23
N CYS A 52 -11.73 -4.91 5.34
CA CYS A 52 -10.75 -5.80 5.96
C CYS A 52 -9.71 -5.06 6.82
N SER A 53 -9.96 -3.80 7.19
CA SER A 53 -9.03 -3.03 8.03
C SER A 53 -9.78 -2.15 9.03
N TRP A 54 -9.27 -2.11 10.25
CA TRP A 54 -9.66 -1.11 11.24
C TRP A 54 -8.68 0.06 11.16
N ALA A 55 -9.18 1.29 11.12
CA ALA A 55 -8.34 2.48 11.05
C ALA A 55 -8.85 3.59 11.97
N ALA A 56 -7.95 4.25 12.68
CA ALA A 56 -8.28 5.38 13.55
C ALA A 56 -7.23 6.50 13.45
N PRO A 57 -7.64 7.78 13.56
CA PRO A 57 -6.71 8.87 13.76
C PRO A 57 -5.91 8.64 15.05
N ALA A 58 -4.64 8.99 14.99
CA ALA A 58 -3.68 8.86 16.08
C ALA A 58 -2.83 10.12 16.18
N GLU A 59 -2.26 10.36 17.35
CA GLU A 59 -1.18 11.32 17.52
C GLU A 59 0.00 10.66 18.21
N LEU A 60 1.19 10.95 17.70
CA LEU A 60 2.46 10.57 18.30
C LEU A 60 2.79 11.47 19.50
N PRO A 61 3.76 11.09 20.36
CA PRO A 61 4.14 11.88 21.54
C PRO A 61 4.57 13.32 21.28
N ASP A 62 5.10 13.58 20.09
CA ASP A 62 5.53 14.90 19.61
C ASP A 62 4.37 15.76 19.06
N GLY A 63 3.14 15.23 19.07
CA GLY A 63 1.95 15.87 18.51
C GLY A 63 1.78 15.64 17.00
N THR A 64 2.67 14.88 16.36
CA THR A 64 2.53 14.52 14.94
C THR A 64 1.26 13.72 14.73
N ARG A 65 0.42 14.17 13.80
CA ARG A 65 -0.83 13.48 13.42
C ARG A 65 -0.50 12.28 12.54
N ALA A 66 -1.10 11.14 12.88
CA ALA A 66 -0.93 9.87 12.18
C ALA A 66 -2.29 9.15 12.06
N VAL A 67 -2.29 8.01 11.38
CA VAL A 67 -3.41 7.06 11.35
C VAL A 67 -2.87 5.69 11.72
N LEU A 68 -3.48 5.03 12.70
CA LEU A 68 -3.23 3.62 12.98
C LEU A 68 -4.17 2.79 12.10
N LYS A 69 -3.63 2.04 11.14
CA LYS A 69 -4.37 1.07 10.33
C LYS A 69 -3.92 -0.35 10.72
N LEU A 70 -4.88 -1.23 11.02
CA LEU A 70 -4.67 -2.64 11.30
C LEU A 70 -5.48 -3.47 10.31
N THR A 71 -4.78 -4.17 9.42
CA THR A 71 -5.40 -4.99 8.36
C THR A 71 -5.54 -6.44 8.83
N TRP A 72 -6.64 -7.09 8.48
CA TRP A 72 -6.80 -8.54 8.61
C TRP A 72 -5.69 -9.24 7.80
N PRO A 73 -4.96 -10.21 8.37
CA PRO A 73 -3.80 -10.79 7.70
C PRO A 73 -4.23 -11.73 6.55
N HIS A 74 -4.32 -11.16 5.34
CA HIS A 74 -4.46 -11.88 4.09
C HIS A 74 -3.19 -11.74 3.23
N PRO A 75 -2.98 -12.59 2.20
CA PRO A 75 -1.76 -12.55 1.38
C PRO A 75 -1.41 -11.16 0.85
N GLU A 76 -2.40 -10.41 0.37
CA GLU A 76 -2.25 -9.07 -0.21
C GLU A 76 -1.94 -8.01 0.86
N ALA A 77 -2.40 -8.19 2.11
CA ALA A 77 -2.08 -7.28 3.20
C ALA A 77 -0.58 -7.26 3.56
N ARG A 78 0.19 -8.26 3.13
CA ARG A 78 1.61 -8.40 3.46
C ARG A 78 2.48 -7.31 2.83
N THR A 79 2.05 -6.76 1.69
CA THR A 79 2.78 -5.71 0.95
C THR A 79 2.28 -4.31 1.28
N GLU A 80 1.09 -4.15 1.88
CA GLU A 80 0.52 -2.84 2.21
C GLU A 80 1.41 -1.97 3.13
N GLY A 81 2.13 -2.59 4.08
CA GLY A 81 3.03 -1.84 4.97
C GLY A 81 4.21 -1.20 4.23
N ALA A 82 4.63 -1.83 3.15
CA ALA A 82 5.64 -1.33 2.24
C ALA A 82 5.15 -0.13 1.42
N ALA A 83 3.83 0.00 1.21
CA ALA A 83 3.23 1.17 0.57
C ALA A 83 3.32 2.47 1.38
N LEU A 84 3.67 2.41 2.67
CA LEU A 84 3.93 3.60 3.50
C LEU A 84 5.30 4.23 3.22
N ASP A 85 6.13 3.58 2.40
CA ASP A 85 7.36 4.14 1.89
C ASP A 85 7.05 5.30 0.92
N PRO A 86 7.53 6.53 1.16
CA PRO A 86 7.24 7.67 0.27
C PRO A 86 7.64 7.45 -1.19
N ALA A 87 8.58 6.53 -1.45
CA ALA A 87 9.00 6.17 -2.79
C ALA A 87 8.05 5.17 -3.51
N PHE A 88 7.00 4.68 -2.84
CA PHE A 88 6.01 3.75 -3.41
C PHE A 88 4.96 4.43 -4.30
N ASP A 89 4.37 5.53 -3.83
CA ASP A 89 3.30 6.26 -4.50
C ASP A 89 3.66 7.11 -5.74
N PRO A 90 4.93 7.47 -6.03
CA PRO A 90 5.26 8.27 -7.21
C PRO A 90 5.01 7.56 -8.55
N TRP A 91 4.92 6.23 -8.56
CA TRP A 91 4.79 5.45 -9.81
C TRP A 91 3.50 5.75 -10.61
N PRO A 92 2.29 5.69 -10.01
CA PRO A 92 1.06 6.08 -10.71
C PRO A 92 1.10 7.44 -11.41
N LEU A 93 1.83 8.42 -10.85
CA LEU A 93 2.00 9.73 -11.46
C LEU A 93 2.79 9.67 -12.79
N LEU A 94 3.76 8.75 -12.90
CA LEU A 94 4.56 8.57 -14.12
C LEU A 94 3.75 7.95 -15.27
N GLU A 95 2.90 6.98 -14.94
CA GLU A 95 2.04 6.28 -15.91
C GLU A 95 0.91 7.15 -16.43
N GLN A 96 0.46 8.14 -15.66
CA GLN A 96 -0.65 9.00 -16.06
C GLN A 96 -0.24 10.11 -17.04
N ILE A 97 1.06 10.38 -17.21
CA ILE A 97 1.56 11.40 -18.15
C ILE A 97 1.30 10.97 -19.60
N ASP A 98 1.66 9.73 -19.94
CA ASP A 98 1.47 9.07 -21.24
C ASP A 98 1.82 7.58 -21.10
N ALA A 99 2.00 6.84 -22.20
CA ALA A 99 2.48 5.46 -22.17
C ALA A 99 4.03 5.40 -22.22
N PRO A 100 4.77 5.44 -21.09
CA PRO A 100 6.23 5.54 -21.09
C PRO A 100 6.91 4.36 -21.79
N PHE A 101 6.30 3.17 -21.74
CA PHE A 101 6.82 1.95 -22.35
C PHE A 101 6.60 1.87 -23.88
N ALA A 102 5.79 2.76 -24.45
CA ALA A 102 5.55 2.81 -25.89
C ALA A 102 6.53 3.76 -26.62
N HIS A 103 7.38 4.49 -25.88
CA HIS A 103 8.41 5.36 -26.47
C HIS A 103 9.52 4.53 -27.12
N ALA A 104 10.25 5.13 -28.08
CA ALA A 104 11.36 4.47 -28.77
C ALA A 104 12.51 4.08 -27.81
N ASP A 105 12.67 4.82 -26.72
CA ASP A 105 13.64 4.53 -25.65
C ASP A 105 12.96 4.71 -24.27
N PRO A 106 12.26 3.67 -23.78
CA PRO A 106 11.60 3.71 -22.47
C PRO A 106 12.60 3.93 -21.33
N HIS A 107 13.82 3.41 -21.44
CA HIS A 107 14.84 3.54 -20.39
C HIS A 107 15.21 5.01 -20.19
N ARG A 108 15.43 5.76 -21.27
CA ARG A 108 15.74 7.20 -21.18
C ARG A 108 14.57 7.99 -20.60
N VAL A 109 13.33 7.72 -21.05
CA VAL A 109 12.12 8.42 -20.57
C VAL A 109 11.92 8.18 -19.08
N LEU A 110 11.90 6.91 -18.66
CA LEU A 110 11.69 6.52 -17.27
C LEU A 110 12.82 7.01 -16.35
N ARG A 111 14.08 6.93 -16.79
CA ARG A 111 15.23 7.47 -16.02
C ARG A 111 15.08 8.96 -15.76
N HIS A 112 14.73 9.73 -16.80
CA HIS A 112 14.57 11.17 -16.68
C HIS A 112 13.42 11.53 -15.74
N ARG A 113 12.24 10.92 -15.93
CA ARG A 113 11.06 11.26 -15.13
C ARG A 113 11.18 10.83 -13.67
N THR A 114 11.74 9.65 -13.40
CA THR A 114 12.01 9.21 -12.02
C THR A 114 13.00 10.13 -11.32
N ALA A 115 14.00 10.67 -12.02
CA ALA A 115 14.92 11.67 -11.45
C ALA A 115 14.21 12.98 -11.10
N LEU A 116 13.31 13.47 -11.97
CA LEU A 116 12.52 14.67 -11.70
C LEU A 116 11.58 14.49 -10.50
N LEU A 117 10.94 13.32 -10.38
CA LEU A 117 10.08 13.03 -9.22
C LEU A 117 10.88 12.91 -7.94
N ALA A 118 12.02 12.22 -7.98
CA ALA A 118 12.93 12.12 -6.84
C ALA A 118 13.33 13.51 -6.34
N GLU A 119 13.75 14.40 -7.24
CA GLU A 119 14.10 15.79 -6.91
C GLU A 119 12.91 16.56 -6.31
N ALA A 120 11.73 16.47 -6.92
CA ALA A 120 10.55 17.20 -6.46
C ALA A 120 10.03 16.72 -5.10
N LEU A 121 10.21 15.42 -4.79
CA LEU A 121 9.72 14.79 -3.56
C LEU A 121 10.78 14.73 -2.45
N GLY A 122 12.05 15.04 -2.76
CA GLY A 122 13.16 14.87 -1.83
C GLY A 122 13.48 13.39 -1.55
N GLU A 123 13.21 12.52 -2.52
CA GLU A 123 13.34 11.07 -2.42
C GLU A 123 14.49 10.53 -3.28
N ASP A 124 14.82 9.26 -3.10
CA ASP A 124 15.82 8.56 -3.90
C ASP A 124 15.20 7.98 -5.18
N ALA A 125 15.75 8.33 -6.34
CA ALA A 125 15.26 7.87 -7.64
C ALA A 125 15.35 6.34 -7.82
N ASP A 126 16.37 5.69 -7.25
CA ASP A 126 16.54 4.24 -7.31
C ASP A 126 15.54 3.53 -6.39
N ARG A 127 15.19 4.14 -5.25
CA ARG A 127 14.08 3.65 -4.41
C ARG A 127 12.74 3.73 -5.15
N ILE A 128 12.46 4.85 -5.83
CA ILE A 128 11.24 4.99 -6.64
C ILE A 128 11.20 3.93 -7.75
N ARG A 129 12.32 3.69 -8.44
CA ARG A 129 12.40 2.64 -9.49
C ARG A 129 12.18 1.25 -8.92
N ALA A 130 12.83 0.92 -7.80
CA ALA A 130 12.66 -0.38 -7.14
C ALA A 130 11.21 -0.62 -6.71
N TRP A 131 10.54 0.39 -6.15
CA TRP A 131 9.11 0.29 -5.83
C TRP A 131 8.22 0.16 -7.06
N SER A 132 8.58 0.81 -8.16
CA SER A 132 7.87 0.67 -9.43
C SER A 132 7.91 -0.78 -9.95
N VAL A 133 9.06 -1.46 -9.80
CA VAL A 133 9.20 -2.90 -10.10
C VAL A 133 8.28 -3.73 -9.20
N ALA A 134 8.34 -3.52 -7.89
CA ALA A 134 7.52 -4.26 -6.93
C ALA A 134 6.03 -4.12 -7.24
N ARG A 135 5.59 -2.90 -7.55
CA ARG A 135 4.21 -2.60 -7.93
C ARG A 135 3.80 -3.27 -9.23
N HIS A 136 4.66 -3.28 -10.25
CA HIS A 136 4.37 -4.00 -11.50
C HIS A 136 4.22 -5.51 -11.30
N VAL A 137 5.07 -6.10 -10.47
CA VAL A 137 5.00 -7.53 -10.13
C VAL A 137 3.73 -7.82 -9.34
N GLU A 138 3.38 -6.98 -8.37
CA GLU A 138 2.15 -7.10 -7.59
C GLU A 138 0.91 -7.03 -8.49
N TYR A 139 0.81 -6.02 -9.37
CA TYR A 139 -0.30 -5.89 -10.31
C TYR A 139 -0.34 -7.06 -11.30
N ALA A 140 0.81 -7.58 -11.74
CA ALA A 140 0.85 -8.75 -12.59
C ALA A 140 0.27 -9.99 -11.89
N LEU A 141 0.66 -10.23 -10.63
CA LEU A 141 0.13 -11.35 -9.84
C LEU A 141 -1.37 -11.20 -9.59
N TRP A 142 -1.85 -9.98 -9.31
CA TRP A 142 -3.26 -9.70 -9.16
C TRP A 142 -4.04 -9.97 -10.46
N SER A 143 -3.51 -9.52 -11.62
CA SER A 143 -4.15 -9.76 -12.92
C SER A 143 -4.24 -11.24 -13.27
N VAL A 144 -3.34 -12.10 -12.77
CA VAL A 144 -3.42 -13.55 -12.98
C VAL A 144 -4.62 -14.18 -12.25
N ASP A 145 -5.00 -13.62 -11.10
CA ASP A 145 -6.12 -14.13 -10.30
C ASP A 145 -7.47 -13.64 -10.84
N GLU A 146 -7.51 -12.42 -11.40
CA GLU A 146 -8.75 -11.74 -11.78
C GLU A 146 -9.07 -11.81 -13.29
N ASP A 147 -8.06 -11.80 -14.16
CA ASP A 147 -8.26 -11.75 -15.62
C ASP A 147 -8.41 -13.17 -16.21
N GLU A 148 -9.30 -13.33 -17.19
CA GLU A 148 -9.46 -14.60 -17.93
C GLU A 148 -8.23 -14.94 -18.82
N SER A 149 -7.43 -13.94 -19.17
CA SER A 149 -6.23 -14.06 -20.02
C SER A 149 -4.98 -13.57 -19.31
N LEU A 150 -3.84 -14.20 -19.61
CA LEU A 150 -2.53 -13.82 -19.08
C LEU A 150 -1.87 -12.64 -19.82
N ASP A 151 -2.45 -12.13 -20.92
CA ASP A 151 -1.81 -11.11 -21.77
C ASP A 151 -1.41 -9.84 -21.01
N HIS A 152 -2.27 -9.41 -20.08
CA HIS A 152 -2.03 -8.25 -19.24
C HIS A 152 -0.88 -8.50 -18.26
N SER A 153 -0.90 -9.64 -17.54
CA SER A 153 0.18 -10.05 -16.63
C SER A 153 1.54 -10.15 -17.34
N ILE A 154 1.57 -10.67 -18.57
CA ILE A 154 2.79 -10.79 -19.37
C ILE A 154 3.31 -9.40 -19.74
N THR A 155 2.41 -8.47 -20.07
CA THR A 155 2.77 -7.08 -20.38
C THR A 155 3.39 -6.39 -19.16
N LEU A 156 2.75 -6.51 -18.00
CA LEU A 156 3.24 -5.97 -16.73
C LEU A 156 4.61 -6.55 -16.35
N LEU A 157 4.85 -7.84 -16.55
CA LEU A 157 6.15 -8.47 -16.28
C LEU A 157 7.25 -8.01 -17.26
N ARG A 158 6.93 -7.73 -18.52
CA ARG A 158 7.88 -7.13 -19.47
C ARG A 158 8.26 -5.70 -19.07
N GLN A 159 7.29 -4.93 -18.61
CA GLN A 159 7.50 -3.59 -18.09
C GLN A 159 8.32 -3.61 -16.78
N ALA A 160 8.05 -4.55 -15.88
CA ALA A 160 8.83 -4.78 -14.66
C ALA A 160 10.31 -5.05 -14.96
N ARG A 161 10.63 -5.77 -16.05
CA ARG A 161 12.01 -6.00 -16.48
C ARG A 161 12.73 -4.70 -16.84
N ILE A 162 12.10 -3.82 -17.60
CA ILE A 162 12.68 -2.51 -17.96
C ILE A 162 12.94 -1.68 -16.71
N LEU A 163 12.00 -1.69 -15.76
CA LEU A 163 12.13 -0.99 -14.48
C LEU A 163 13.25 -1.60 -13.61
N ALA A 164 13.41 -2.92 -13.60
CA ALA A 164 14.48 -3.61 -12.86
C ALA A 164 15.86 -3.23 -13.39
N ASP A 165 16.03 -3.21 -14.71
CA ASP A 165 17.28 -2.77 -15.34
C ASP A 165 17.63 -1.31 -14.97
N LEU A 166 16.62 -0.44 -14.82
CA LEU A 166 16.80 0.95 -14.39
C LEU A 166 17.14 1.08 -12.90
N ALA A 167 16.59 0.20 -12.07
CA ALA A 167 16.85 0.12 -10.63
C ALA A 167 18.17 -0.60 -10.30
N GLY A 168 18.80 -1.27 -11.27
CA GLY A 168 20.00 -2.08 -11.06
C GLY A 168 19.72 -3.40 -10.33
N LEU A 169 18.55 -4.00 -10.56
CA LEU A 169 18.06 -5.24 -9.93
C LEU A 169 18.16 -6.47 -10.83
#